data_AF-A0A0S7XEM1-F1
#
_entry.id   AF-A0A0S7XEM1-F1
#
_cell.length_a   1.000
_cell.length_b   1.000
_cell.length_c   1.000
_cell.angle_alpha   90.00
_cell.angle_beta   90.00
_cell.angle_gamma   90.00
#
_symmetry.space_group_name_H-M   'P 1'
#
loop_
_entity.id
_entity.type
_entity.pdbx_description
1 polymer ?
#
loop_
_entity_poly.entity_id
_entity_poly.type
_entity_poly.pdbx_seq_one_letter_code
_entity_poly.pdbx_strand_id
1 'polypeptide(L)'
;MGSRKGKAIRFREQEVRPMGRTARGVRGMTLDKDDEVIGMESIGEGATILTVTENGFGKRTNTSEYRIQGRGGMGIITIRTTARNGNVIGMKQVTNEDEIMLITNYGKIIRIKIKGISVIGRNTQGVKLFGVEKDEKVVGIAHLAEKE
;
A
#
# COMPACT_ATOMS: atom_id res chain seq x y z
N MET A 1 -5.93 0.87 -5.93
CA MET A 1 -6.19 1.54 -4.63
C MET A 1 -6.08 0.51 -3.52
N GLY A 2 -5.56 0.93 -2.36
CA GLY A 2 -5.45 0.11 -1.15
C GLY A 2 -6.21 0.71 0.02
N SER A 3 -6.70 -0.13 0.92
CA SER A 3 -7.41 0.26 2.14
C SER A 3 -6.60 -0.01 3.40
N ARG A 4 -6.94 0.70 4.48
CA ARG A 4 -6.32 0.61 5.80
C ARG A 4 -6.38 -0.81 6.37
N LYS A 5 -7.49 -1.54 6.14
CA LYS A 5 -7.67 -2.93 6.59
C LYS A 5 -7.04 -3.98 5.66
N GLY A 6 -6.17 -3.59 4.74
CA GLY A 6 -5.39 -4.53 3.94
C GLY A 6 -6.15 -5.13 2.77
N LYS A 7 -7.11 -4.41 2.20
CA LYS A 7 -7.72 -4.73 0.90
C LYS A 7 -7.11 -3.89 -0.21
N ALA A 8 -7.18 -4.38 -1.44
CA ALA A 8 -6.81 -3.64 -2.63
C ALA A 8 -7.77 -3.94 -3.78
N ILE A 9 -8.09 -2.91 -4.55
CA ILE A 9 -8.85 -3.04 -5.81
C ILE A 9 -8.03 -2.48 -6.98
N ARG A 10 -8.06 -3.20 -8.09
CA ARG A 10 -7.49 -2.84 -9.38
C ARG A 10 -8.60 -2.90 -10.42
N PHE A 11 -8.84 -1.81 -11.12
CA PHE A 11 -9.84 -1.69 -12.18
C PHE A 11 -9.24 -0.83 -13.31
N ARG A 12 -9.87 -0.84 -14.49
CA ARG A 12 -9.37 -0.06 -15.63
C ARG A 12 -9.80 1.40 -15.47
N GLU A 13 -8.90 2.34 -15.74
CA GLU A 13 -9.21 3.77 -15.65
C GLU A 13 -10.39 4.17 -16.55
N GLN A 14 -10.56 3.50 -17.69
CA GLN A 14 -11.67 3.73 -18.61
C GLN A 14 -13.06 3.48 -17.99
N GLU A 15 -13.16 2.80 -16.84
CA GLU A 15 -14.41 2.65 -16.07
C GLU A 15 -14.79 3.92 -15.29
N VAL A 16 -13.92 4.93 -15.29
CA VAL A 16 -14.14 6.26 -14.73
C VAL A 16 -14.34 7.23 -15.89
N ARG A 17 -15.56 7.76 -16.01
CA ARG A 17 -15.85 8.80 -17.00
C ARG A 17 -15.14 10.12 -16.62
N PRO A 18 -14.70 10.92 -17.60
CA PRO A 18 -14.27 12.29 -17.37
C PRO A 18 -15.40 13.11 -16.74
N MET A 19 -15.07 13.98 -15.79
CA MET A 19 -16.01 14.86 -15.10
C MET A 19 -15.35 16.21 -14.81
N GLY A 20 -16.16 17.26 -14.67
CA GLY A 20 -15.68 18.60 -14.30
C GLY A 20 -15.18 18.69 -12.85
N ARG A 21 -14.42 19.74 -12.54
CA ARG A 21 -13.78 19.96 -11.24
C ARG A 21 -14.74 20.01 -10.05
N THR A 22 -16.00 20.39 -10.28
CA THR A 22 -17.04 20.51 -9.24
C THR A 22 -17.80 19.20 -8.99
N ALA A 23 -17.51 18.14 -9.74
CA ALA A 23 -18.20 16.86 -9.58
C ALA A 23 -17.80 16.16 -8.28
N ARG A 24 -18.76 15.44 -7.67
CA ARG A 24 -18.51 14.61 -6.48
C ARG A 24 -17.59 13.41 -6.72
N GLY A 25 -17.39 13.03 -7.99
CA GLY A 25 -16.66 11.83 -8.38
C GLY A 25 -17.53 10.57 -8.41
N VAL A 26 -16.87 9.42 -8.57
CA VAL A 26 -17.50 8.08 -8.59
C VAL A 26 -16.85 7.17 -7.56
N ARG A 27 -17.57 6.15 -7.10
CA ARG A 27 -17.04 5.20 -6.11
C ARG A 27 -15.94 4.33 -6.73
N GLY A 28 -14.72 4.45 -6.25
CA GLY A 28 -13.62 3.59 -6.69
C GLY A 28 -13.60 2.20 -6.02
N MET A 29 -13.88 2.15 -4.71
CA MET A 29 -13.84 0.96 -3.86
C MET A 29 -15.01 1.00 -2.89
N THR A 30 -15.63 -0.14 -2.61
CA THR A 30 -16.54 -0.28 -1.46
C THR A 30 -15.71 -0.69 -0.25
N LEU A 31 -15.92 0.00 0.87
CA LEU A 31 -15.17 -0.19 2.11
C LEU A 31 -16.08 -0.79 3.18
N ASP A 32 -15.51 -1.66 4.02
CA ASP A 32 -16.17 -2.11 5.24
C ASP A 32 -16.26 -0.96 6.25
N LYS A 33 -17.08 -1.14 7.29
CA LYS A 33 -17.17 -0.19 8.40
C LYS A 33 -15.78 0.04 9.01
N ASP A 34 -15.46 1.30 9.31
CA ASP A 34 -14.17 1.75 9.88
C ASP A 34 -12.94 1.40 9.03
N ASP A 35 -13.12 1.22 7.71
CA ASP A 35 -12.02 1.16 6.73
C ASP A 35 -11.97 2.46 5.92
N GLU A 36 -10.80 2.77 5.38
CA GLU A 36 -10.54 3.96 4.58
C GLU A 36 -9.55 3.66 3.46
N VAL A 37 -9.62 4.42 2.36
CA VAL A 37 -8.60 4.34 1.31
C VAL A 37 -7.34 5.04 1.81
N ILE A 38 -6.21 4.33 1.79
CA ILE A 38 -4.90 4.87 2.21
C ILE A 38 -4.00 5.26 1.05
N GLY A 39 -4.40 4.91 -0.19
CA GLY A 39 -3.57 5.19 -1.35
C GLY A 39 -4.12 4.65 -2.67
N MET A 40 -3.61 5.22 -3.75
CA MET A 40 -3.87 4.87 -5.13
C MET A 40 -2.55 4.86 -5.87
N GLU A 41 -2.36 3.87 -6.74
CA GLU A 41 -1.17 3.75 -7.58
C GLU A 41 -1.61 3.40 -8.99
N SER A 42 -0.96 4.00 -9.99
CA SER A 42 -1.10 3.59 -11.39
C SER A 42 -0.15 2.43 -11.64
N ILE A 43 -0.69 1.32 -12.18
CA ILE A 43 0.06 0.07 -12.27
C ILE A 43 0.82 -0.02 -13.59
N GLY A 44 2.15 -0.02 -13.49
CA GLY A 44 3.08 -0.30 -14.59
C GLY A 44 3.46 -1.78 -14.67
N GLU A 45 4.01 -2.19 -15.82
CA GLU A 45 4.53 -3.54 -16.02
C GLU A 45 5.84 -3.75 -15.26
N GLY A 46 6.13 -4.99 -14.87
CA GLY A 46 7.38 -5.36 -14.17
C GLY A 46 7.53 -4.84 -12.75
N ALA A 47 6.58 -4.05 -12.24
CA ALA A 47 6.63 -3.50 -10.89
C ALA A 47 5.98 -4.42 -9.85
N THR A 48 6.28 -4.14 -8.58
CA THR A 48 5.67 -4.78 -7.42
C THR A 48 4.93 -3.76 -6.57
N ILE A 49 3.96 -4.22 -5.78
CA ILE A 49 3.28 -3.39 -4.78
C ILE A 49 3.92 -3.64 -3.43
N LEU A 50 4.60 -2.63 -2.91
CA LEU A 50 4.98 -2.56 -1.51
C LEU A 50 3.74 -2.22 -0.68
N THR A 51 3.52 -2.96 0.40
CA THR A 51 2.54 -2.62 1.44
C THR A 51 3.26 -2.55 2.79
N VAL A 52 3.02 -1.48 3.56
CA VAL A 52 3.62 -1.26 4.88
C VAL A 52 2.52 -1.03 5.92
N THR A 53 2.74 -1.54 7.13
CA THR A 53 1.82 -1.47 8.27
C THR A 53 2.40 -0.66 9.42
N GLU A 54 1.52 -0.17 10.30
CA GLU A 54 1.87 0.76 11.39
C GLU A 54 2.89 0.19 12.39
N ASN A 55 3.03 -1.13 12.54
CA ASN A 55 4.02 -1.74 13.44
C ASN A 55 5.33 -2.16 12.76
N GLY A 56 5.66 -1.56 11.60
CA GLY A 56 6.95 -1.80 10.93
C GLY A 56 7.04 -3.12 10.15
N PHE A 57 5.91 -3.74 9.82
CA PHE A 57 5.86 -4.89 8.91
C PHE A 57 5.48 -4.47 7.50
N GLY A 58 5.96 -5.21 6.52
CA GLY A 58 5.59 -5.01 5.13
C GLY A 58 6.07 -6.10 4.22
N LYS A 59 5.73 -5.98 2.94
CA LYS A 59 6.12 -6.92 1.90
C LYS A 59 5.91 -6.32 0.53
N ARG A 60 6.53 -6.95 -0.46
CA ARG A 60 6.23 -6.73 -1.87
C ARG A 60 5.37 -7.86 -2.41
N THR A 61 4.49 -7.55 -3.34
CA THR A 61 3.72 -8.54 -4.08
C THR A 61 3.67 -8.16 -5.55
N ASN A 62 3.82 -9.16 -6.42
CA ASN A 62 3.78 -8.93 -7.86
C ASN A 62 2.45 -8.30 -8.28
N THR A 63 2.51 -7.31 -9.17
CA THR A 63 1.31 -6.64 -9.71
C THR A 63 0.38 -7.62 -10.44
N SER A 64 0.92 -8.70 -11.00
CA SER A 64 0.16 -9.80 -11.62
C SER A 64 -0.77 -10.55 -10.65
N GLU A 65 -0.48 -10.56 -9.34
CA GLU A 65 -1.38 -11.18 -8.36
C GLU A 65 -2.64 -10.34 -8.11
N TYR A 66 -2.65 -9.07 -8.51
CA TYR A 66 -3.80 -8.19 -8.41
C TYR A 66 -4.61 -8.25 -9.70
N ARG A 67 -5.54 -9.21 -9.74
CA ARG A 67 -6.49 -9.35 -10.86
C ARG A 67 -7.31 -8.06 -11.03
N ILE A 68 -7.59 -7.72 -12.29
CA ILE A 68 -8.52 -6.65 -12.65
C ILE A 68 -9.93 -7.08 -12.21
N GLN A 69 -10.66 -6.15 -11.60
CA GLN A 69 -12.04 -6.28 -11.13
C GLN A 69 -12.82 -5.04 -11.55
N GLY A 70 -14.16 -5.10 -11.53
CA GLY A 70 -14.98 -3.92 -11.80
C GLY A 70 -14.83 -2.85 -10.72
N ARG A 71 -14.85 -1.58 -11.14
CA ARG A 71 -14.79 -0.42 -10.25
C ARG A 71 -15.91 -0.45 -9.21
N GLY A 72 -15.60 -0.06 -7.97
CA GLY A 72 -16.57 0.01 -6.87
C GLY A 72 -16.75 -1.30 -6.11
N GLY A 73 -16.06 -2.39 -6.48
CA GLY A 73 -16.02 -3.61 -5.69
C GLY A 73 -15.28 -3.45 -4.35
N MET A 74 -15.33 -4.49 -3.51
CA MET A 74 -14.60 -4.53 -2.22
C MET A 74 -13.09 -4.83 -2.37
N GLY A 75 -12.68 -5.28 -3.56
CA GLY A 75 -11.30 -5.70 -3.79
C GLY A 75 -10.94 -7.05 -3.14
N ILE A 76 -9.64 -7.31 -3.08
CA ILE A 76 -9.04 -8.56 -2.58
C ILE A 76 -8.04 -8.26 -1.46
N ILE A 77 -7.71 -9.26 -0.65
CA ILE A 77 -6.68 -9.12 0.39
C ILE A 77 -5.35 -8.76 -0.28
N THR A 78 -4.65 -7.76 0.26
CA THR A 78 -3.29 -7.35 -0.11
C THR A 78 -2.27 -7.71 0.96
N ILE A 79 -2.67 -7.70 2.23
CA ILE A 79 -1.90 -8.13 3.40
C ILE A 79 -2.88 -8.49 4.52
N ARG A 80 -2.55 -9.46 5.38
CA ARG A 80 -3.35 -9.76 6.58
C ARG A 80 -2.96 -8.79 7.69
N THR A 81 -3.84 -7.86 8.02
CA THR A 81 -3.72 -7.02 9.22
C THR A 81 -4.05 -7.86 10.45
N THR A 82 -3.23 -7.73 11.50
CA THR A 82 -3.39 -8.43 12.79
C THR A 82 -2.92 -7.51 13.90
N ALA A 83 -3.14 -7.87 15.17
CA ALA A 83 -2.59 -7.11 16.29
C ALA A 83 -1.05 -6.95 16.22
N ARG A 84 -0.35 -7.95 15.67
CA ARG A 84 1.11 -7.91 15.44
C ARG A 84 1.49 -6.85 14.40
N ASN A 85 0.80 -6.84 13.27
CA ASN A 85 1.12 -5.97 12.14
C ASN A 85 0.60 -4.54 12.33
N GLY A 86 -0.57 -4.42 12.96
CA GLY A 86 -1.42 -3.25 12.86
C GLY A 86 -2.03 -3.10 11.46
N ASN A 87 -2.63 -1.94 11.23
CA ASN A 87 -3.25 -1.54 9.98
C ASN A 87 -2.22 -1.11 8.93
N VAL A 88 -2.64 -1.08 7.67
CA VAL A 88 -1.84 -0.56 6.56
C VAL A 88 -1.76 0.96 6.65
N ILE A 89 -0.53 1.48 6.61
CA ILE A 89 -0.25 2.92 6.54
C ILE A 89 0.06 3.36 5.11
N GLY A 90 0.52 2.44 4.26
CA GLY A 90 0.96 2.81 2.92
C GLY A 90 1.02 1.67 1.93
N MET A 91 0.77 2.01 0.68
CA MET A 91 0.91 1.14 -0.47
C MET A 91 1.60 1.93 -1.59
N LYS A 92 2.66 1.38 -2.18
CA LYS A 92 3.42 2.02 -3.25
C LYS A 92 3.77 1.03 -4.34
N GLN A 93 3.61 1.43 -5.60
CA GLN A 93 4.27 0.72 -6.68
C GLN A 93 5.77 0.98 -6.59
N VAL A 94 6.57 -0.09 -6.63
CA VAL A 94 8.03 -0.02 -6.52
C VAL A 94 8.71 -1.01 -7.46
N THR A 95 9.91 -0.66 -7.93
CA THR A 95 10.87 -1.55 -8.61
C THR A 95 12.02 -1.93 -7.68
N ASN A 96 12.97 -2.75 -8.13
CA ASN A 96 14.10 -3.18 -7.30
C ASN A 96 15.10 -2.04 -7.03
N GLU A 97 15.08 -1.01 -7.85
CA GLU A 97 16.00 0.12 -7.84
C GLU A 97 15.50 1.27 -6.96
N ASP A 98 14.27 1.17 -6.47
CA ASP A 98 13.66 2.20 -5.64
C ASP A 98 14.14 2.13 -4.19
N GLU A 99 13.99 3.27 -3.52
CA GLU A 99 14.15 3.41 -2.08
C GLU A 99 12.97 4.18 -1.51
N ILE A 100 12.63 3.85 -0.27
CA ILE A 100 11.55 4.53 0.45
C ILE A 100 12.07 5.14 1.74
N MET A 101 11.41 6.22 2.14
CA MET A 101 11.51 6.78 3.48
C MET A 101 10.25 6.49 4.26
N LEU A 102 10.43 6.18 5.54
CA LEU A 102 9.38 5.93 6.51
C LEU A 102 9.63 6.82 7.71
N ILE A 103 8.56 7.36 8.29
CA ILE A 103 8.63 8.16 9.50
C ILE A 103 7.68 7.61 10.56
N THR A 104 8.12 7.58 11.81
CA THR A 104 7.30 7.19 12.95
C THR A 104 6.75 8.40 13.70
N ASN A 105 5.71 8.20 14.52
CA ASN A 105 5.18 9.23 15.42
C ASN A 105 6.21 9.73 16.45
N TYR A 106 7.32 9.02 16.66
CA TYR A 106 8.42 9.44 17.52
C TYR A 106 9.52 10.19 16.75
N GLY A 107 9.31 10.49 15.46
CA GLY A 107 10.26 11.21 14.63
C GLY A 107 11.43 10.35 14.12
N LYS A 108 11.37 9.02 14.30
CA LYS A 108 12.37 8.12 13.72
C LYS A 108 12.17 8.05 12.22
N ILE A 109 13.24 8.34 11.47
CA ILE A 109 13.26 8.28 10.01
C ILE A 109 14.04 7.03 9.59
N ILE A 110 13.43 6.19 8.76
CA ILE A 110 14.03 4.96 8.25
C ILE A 110 14.05 5.02 6.73
N ARG A 111 15.24 4.83 6.15
CA ARG A 111 15.44 4.67 4.70
C ARG A 111 15.65 3.19 4.38
N ILE A 112 14.88 2.65 3.44
CA ILE A 112 14.95 1.22 3.08
C ILE A 112 15.09 1.06 1.57
N LYS A 113 16.12 0.30 1.15
CA LYS A 113 16.28 -0.18 -0.23
C LYS A 113 15.25 -1.25 -0.54
N ILE A 114 14.48 -1.05 -1.60
CA ILE A 114 13.37 -1.94 -1.94
C ILE A 114 13.84 -3.35 -2.29
N LYS A 115 15.01 -3.49 -2.93
CA LYS A 115 15.61 -4.78 -3.31
C LYS A 115 15.66 -5.80 -2.18
N GLY A 116 15.86 -5.36 -0.94
CA GLY A 116 15.96 -6.23 0.25
C GLY A 116 14.63 -6.73 0.81
N ILE A 117 13.50 -6.18 0.38
CA ILE A 117 12.17 -6.55 0.90
C ILE A 117 11.65 -7.79 0.16
N SER A 118 11.17 -8.80 0.91
CA SER A 118 10.65 -10.04 0.34
C SER A 118 9.47 -9.81 -0.61
N VAL A 119 9.53 -10.44 -1.79
CA VAL A 119 8.41 -10.56 -2.72
C VAL A 119 7.65 -11.84 -2.41
N ILE A 120 6.45 -11.71 -1.84
CA ILE A 120 5.62 -12.85 -1.43
C ILE A 120 4.15 -12.58 -1.74
N GLY A 121 3.36 -13.65 -1.69
CA GLY A 121 1.94 -13.61 -2.06
C GLY A 121 1.09 -12.62 -1.27
N ARG A 122 -0.07 -12.27 -1.82
CA ARG A 122 -1.01 -11.31 -1.24
C ARG A 122 -1.49 -11.68 0.17
N ASN A 123 -1.96 -12.91 0.37
CA ASN A 123 -2.63 -13.32 1.61
C ASN A 123 -1.64 -13.77 2.71
N THR A 124 -0.70 -12.90 3.06
CA THR A 124 0.35 -13.14 4.07
C THR A 124 0.43 -11.96 5.04
N GLN A 125 1.11 -12.13 6.17
CA GLN A 125 1.37 -11.05 7.14
C GLN A 125 2.57 -10.16 6.76
N GLY A 126 3.36 -10.54 5.75
CA GLY A 126 4.62 -9.85 5.46
C GLY A 126 5.74 -10.19 6.43
N VAL A 127 6.84 -9.45 6.29
CA VAL A 127 8.06 -9.59 7.09
C VAL A 127 8.31 -8.31 7.88
N LYS A 128 9.11 -8.41 8.95
CA LYS A 128 9.52 -7.24 9.72
C LYS A 128 10.48 -6.41 8.87
N LEU A 129 10.16 -5.14 8.64
CA LEU A 129 11.05 -4.21 7.94
C LEU A 129 12.04 -3.58 8.92
N PHE A 130 11.55 -3.19 10.11
CA PHE A 130 12.34 -2.64 11.20
C PHE A 130 11.60 -2.80 12.54
N GLY A 131 12.29 -2.57 13.65
CA GLY A 131 11.69 -2.53 14.98
C GLY A 131 11.09 -1.17 15.29
N VAL A 132 9.86 -1.19 15.82
CA VAL A 132 9.23 -0.07 16.50
C VAL A 132 9.23 -0.33 18.01
N GLU A 133 9.39 0.72 18.80
CA GLU A 133 9.25 0.68 20.25
C GLU A 133 7.78 0.52 20.68
N LYS A 134 7.55 0.34 21.99
CA LYS A 134 6.19 0.35 22.53
C LYS A 134 5.53 1.70 22.26
N ASP A 135 4.30 1.65 21.75
CA ASP A 135 3.47 2.81 21.36
C ASP A 135 4.03 3.65 20.18
N GLU A 136 5.18 3.25 19.60
CA GLU A 136 5.71 3.80 18.36
C GLU A 136 5.00 3.17 17.15
N LYS A 137 4.59 4.01 16.20
CA LYS A 137 3.91 3.62 14.97
C LYS A 137 4.48 4.34 13.77
N VAL A 138 4.51 3.65 12.64
CA VAL A 138 4.76 4.26 11.34
C VAL A 138 3.57 5.13 10.95
N VAL A 139 3.83 6.41 10.63
CA VAL A 139 2.79 7.39 10.29
C VAL A 139 2.94 7.97 8.89
N GLY A 140 4.03 7.67 8.19
CA GLY A 140 4.23 8.14 6.82
C GLY A 140 5.17 7.26 6.02
N ILE A 141 4.96 7.24 4.71
CA ILE A 141 5.81 6.61 3.71
C ILE A 141 5.95 7.56 2.51
N ALA A 142 7.16 7.65 1.96
CA ALA A 142 7.43 8.39 0.73
C ALA A 142 8.40 7.61 -0.16
N HIS A 143 8.23 7.78 -1.47
CA HIS A 143 9.25 7.40 -2.45
C HIS A 143 10.40 8.40 -2.38
N LEU A 144 11.64 7.91 -2.48
CA LEU A 144 12.79 8.79 -2.59
C LEU A 144 12.93 9.24 -4.06
N ALA A 145 12.93 10.55 -4.28
CA ALA A 145 12.92 11.13 -5.63
C ALA A 145 14.29 11.07 -6.35
N GLU A 146 15.39 11.01 -5.60
CA GLU A 146 16.75 11.06 -6.12
C GLU A 146 17.54 9.80 -5.79
N LYS A 147 18.31 9.34 -6.78
CA LYS A 147 19.39 8.37 -6.61
C LYS A 147 20.67 9.20 -6.59
N GLU A 148 21.43 9.13 -5.50
CA GLU A 148 22.79 9.70 -5.43
C GLU A 148 23.70 9.13 -6.52
#